data_AF-A0A832QFB1-F1
#
_entry.id   AF-A0A832QFB1-F1
#
_cell.length_a   1.000
_cell.length_b   1.000
_cell.length_c   1.000
_cell.angle_alpha   90.00
_cell.angle_beta   90.00
_cell.angle_gamma   90.00
#
_symmetry.space_group_name_H-M   'P 1'
#
loop_
_entity.id
_entity.type
_entity.pdbx_description
1 polymer ?
#
loop_
_entity_poly.entity_id
_entity_poly.type
_entity_poly.pdbx_seq_one_letter_code
_entity_poly.pdbx_strand_id
1 'polypeptide(L)'
;MKEAQSTDFFTKHKKSIIISTIIILVVALLGALYLTGSLETILKDLGIGRDEYYAETVENDNPSCSFKRIEYPENAFSIGVPNGWYYAVESGTVSIMEDETNTTAVLIYTAKSQPELTKEDFLNTFSKILKETTEEGGGTFEMQEIQKIEELEDEIYADVIAQINEYDIKGKMHVSKTKDFVTFKVYWAPAEIFEEREGFLKEISGCFARTKVLTDDILTAKPKEEVKEETPEGFKKYKGKYFQLDKATGYTISEEKEGFIQLVGPDQRTLLSYMYTTELKGDYTPKFWVEETFAEVKEITDLALTDETVLPSQVLGYSVQEFNLSAKMEGTPILGKITVGIYQPPYSAGGTKYASAYGFGQMTVAENWDNVKDTLQKMQDSFDFVDSSMIRKNTLLPIVEPTENTRASITVQSSAYHKGLITKSNEKWVEGMRGYETLSSPSTGQTYQVPINSWSLYGPEGSGYYRLLEDGKFEKLQ
;
A
#
# COMPACT_ATOMS: atom_id res chain seq x y z
N MET A 1 -17.54 -64.49 -6.79
CA MET A 1 -18.51 -64.36 -7.89
C MET A 1 -19.67 -63.54 -7.31
N LYS A 2 -19.78 -62.23 -7.61
CA LYS A 2 -20.57 -61.61 -8.71
C LYS A 2 -22.01 -62.16 -8.72
N GLU A 3 -23.07 -61.35 -8.58
CA GLU A 3 -23.43 -60.19 -9.41
C GLU A 3 -24.09 -59.02 -8.65
N ALA A 4 -23.96 -57.84 -9.26
CA ALA A 4 -24.47 -56.56 -8.81
C ALA A 4 -25.76 -56.15 -9.53
N GLN A 5 -26.50 -55.27 -8.86
CA GLN A 5 -27.70 -54.54 -9.28
C GLN A 5 -27.53 -53.77 -10.60
N SER A 6 -28.60 -53.69 -11.38
CA SER A 6 -28.86 -52.57 -12.29
C SER A 6 -30.34 -52.59 -12.70
N THR A 7 -31.15 -51.75 -12.05
CA THR A 7 -32.45 -51.26 -12.58
C THR A 7 -33.00 -50.21 -11.60
N ASP A 8 -32.36 -49.03 -11.52
CA ASP A 8 -33.07 -47.83 -11.02
C ASP A 8 -32.46 -46.48 -11.43
N PHE A 9 -31.88 -46.37 -12.63
CA PHE A 9 -31.37 -45.08 -13.13
C PHE A 9 -32.46 -44.24 -13.81
N PHE A 10 -33.40 -44.88 -14.53
CA PHE A 10 -34.37 -44.17 -15.37
C PHE A 10 -35.63 -43.68 -14.65
N THR A 11 -35.93 -44.21 -13.46
CA THR A 11 -37.08 -43.74 -12.65
C THR A 11 -36.77 -42.43 -11.92
N LYS A 12 -35.49 -42.17 -11.63
CA LYS A 12 -35.04 -41.00 -10.86
C LYS A 12 -34.93 -39.71 -11.68
N HIS A 13 -34.86 -39.80 -13.02
CA HIS A 13 -34.64 -38.63 -13.89
C HIS A 13 -35.89 -38.01 -14.55
N LYS A 14 -37.11 -38.52 -14.29
CA LYS A 14 -38.35 -37.90 -14.79
C LYS A 14 -38.63 -36.50 -14.22
N LYS A 15 -38.14 -36.18 -13.01
CA LYS A 15 -38.26 -34.83 -12.42
C LYS A 15 -37.30 -33.82 -13.05
N SER A 16 -36.17 -34.25 -13.60
CA SER A 16 -35.16 -33.36 -14.19
C SER A 16 -35.57 -32.81 -15.56
N ILE A 17 -36.30 -33.61 -16.35
CA ILE A 17 -36.77 -33.19 -17.68
C ILE A 17 -37.90 -32.15 -17.56
N ILE A 18 -38.79 -32.30 -16.58
CA ILE A 18 -39.87 -31.32 -16.32
C ILE A 18 -39.29 -29.97 -15.87
N ILE A 19 -38.21 -29.97 -15.08
CA ILE A 19 -37.54 -28.74 -14.64
C ILE A 19 -36.85 -28.03 -15.81
N SER A 20 -36.17 -28.76 -16.71
CA SER A 20 -35.57 -28.14 -17.90
C SER A 20 -36.60 -27.58 -18.88
N THR A 21 -37.76 -28.22 -19.06
CA THR A 21 -38.82 -27.68 -19.92
C THR A 21 -39.47 -26.44 -19.29
N ILE A 22 -39.62 -26.39 -17.96
CA ILE A 22 -40.12 -25.19 -17.26
C ILE A 22 -39.10 -24.04 -17.34
N ILE A 23 -37.80 -24.31 -17.20
CA ILE A 23 -36.76 -23.27 -17.32
C ILE A 23 -36.70 -22.71 -18.75
N ILE A 24 -36.83 -23.53 -19.78
CA ILE A 24 -36.88 -23.05 -21.17
C ILE A 24 -38.15 -22.24 -21.44
N LEU A 25 -39.30 -22.63 -20.85
CA LEU A 25 -40.54 -21.84 -20.92
C LEU A 25 -40.44 -20.52 -20.15
N VAL A 26 -39.73 -20.49 -19.01
CA VAL A 26 -39.47 -19.27 -18.23
C VAL A 26 -38.50 -18.35 -18.97
N VAL A 27 -37.47 -18.88 -19.62
CA VAL A 27 -36.54 -18.09 -20.47
C VAL A 27 -37.25 -17.58 -21.73
N ALA A 28 -38.17 -18.35 -22.31
CA ALA A 28 -39.01 -17.89 -23.42
C ALA A 28 -40.06 -16.84 -22.99
N LEU A 29 -40.64 -16.97 -21.78
CA LEU A 29 -41.53 -15.95 -21.21
C LEU A 29 -40.76 -14.67 -20.81
N LEU A 30 -39.54 -14.79 -20.29
CA LEU A 30 -38.64 -13.67 -19.99
C LEU A 30 -38.17 -12.98 -21.28
N GLY A 31 -37.91 -13.76 -22.35
CA GLY A 31 -37.62 -13.22 -23.69
C GLY A 31 -38.82 -12.51 -24.33
N ALA A 32 -40.06 -12.95 -24.04
CA ALA A 32 -41.29 -12.28 -24.50
C ALA A 32 -41.66 -11.04 -23.66
N LEU A 33 -41.28 -11.00 -22.38
CA LEU A 33 -41.46 -9.85 -21.48
C LEU A 33 -40.47 -8.71 -21.75
N TYR A 34 -39.39 -8.98 -22.49
CA TYR A 34 -38.36 -8.00 -22.85
C TYR A 34 -38.80 -6.92 -23.84
N LEU A 35 -40.06 -6.95 -24.33
CA LEU A 35 -40.50 -6.02 -25.37
C LEU A 35 -41.51 -4.93 -24.96
N THR A 36 -42.14 -4.92 -23.77
CA THR A 36 -43.09 -3.82 -23.43
C THR A 36 -43.33 -3.58 -21.93
N GLY A 37 -42.30 -3.60 -21.07
CA GLY A 37 -42.46 -3.26 -19.65
C GLY A 37 -41.35 -2.37 -19.12
N SER A 38 -41.69 -1.15 -18.69
CA SER A 38 -40.78 -0.25 -17.99
C SER A 38 -40.13 -0.97 -16.80
N LEU A 39 -38.79 -0.96 -16.76
CA LEU A 39 -37.91 -1.47 -15.69
C LEU A 39 -38.40 -1.10 -14.27
N GLU A 40 -39.09 0.03 -14.17
CA GLU A 40 -39.73 0.62 -13.00
C GLU A 40 -40.79 -0.29 -12.35
N THR A 41 -41.44 -1.17 -13.12
CA THR A 41 -42.48 -2.10 -12.62
C THR A 41 -41.87 -3.33 -11.96
N ILE A 42 -40.76 -3.82 -12.51
CA ILE A 42 -40.03 -5.00 -12.00
C ILE A 42 -39.35 -4.69 -10.67
N LEU A 43 -38.79 -3.48 -10.54
CA LEU A 43 -38.14 -3.01 -9.32
C LEU A 43 -39.13 -2.86 -8.16
N LYS A 44 -40.36 -2.43 -8.45
CA LYS A 44 -41.43 -2.27 -7.46
C LYS A 44 -41.95 -3.61 -6.92
N ASP A 45 -41.95 -4.65 -7.74
CA ASP A 45 -42.38 -6.00 -7.34
C ASP A 45 -41.30 -6.77 -6.55
N LEU A 46 -40.03 -6.37 -6.65
CA LEU A 46 -38.91 -6.97 -5.89
C LEU A 46 -38.69 -6.33 -4.51
N GLY A 47 -39.44 -5.28 -4.16
CA GLY A 47 -39.34 -4.62 -2.86
C GLY A 47 -38.05 -3.83 -2.62
N ILE A 48 -37.20 -3.69 -3.65
CA ILE A 48 -36.00 -2.86 -3.61
C ILE A 48 -36.44 -1.42 -3.83
N GLY A 49 -36.28 -0.57 -2.80
CA GLY A 49 -36.57 0.85 -2.92
C GLY A 49 -35.72 1.48 -4.02
N ARG A 50 -36.26 2.46 -4.75
CA ARG A 50 -35.50 3.21 -5.78
C ARG A 50 -34.14 3.68 -5.24
N ASP A 51 -34.15 4.17 -4.00
CA ASP A 51 -32.98 4.75 -3.35
C ASP A 51 -31.94 3.69 -2.95
N GLU A 52 -32.34 2.46 -2.61
CA GLU A 52 -31.43 1.35 -2.27
C GLU A 52 -30.69 0.83 -3.51
N TYR A 53 -31.37 0.71 -4.65
CA TYR A 53 -30.74 0.29 -5.91
C TYR A 53 -29.72 1.32 -6.42
N TYR A 54 -30.01 2.61 -6.29
CA TYR A 54 -29.10 3.66 -6.73
C TYR A 54 -27.92 3.88 -5.76
N ALA A 55 -28.07 3.53 -4.48
CA ALA A 55 -26.95 3.53 -3.54
C ALA A 55 -25.89 2.49 -3.96
N GLU A 56 -26.30 1.26 -4.31
CA GLU A 56 -25.41 0.19 -4.78
C GLU A 56 -24.65 0.55 -6.08
N THR A 57 -25.19 1.44 -6.92
CA THR A 57 -24.58 1.77 -8.22
C THR A 57 -23.61 2.95 -8.20
N VAL A 58 -23.60 3.75 -7.13
CA VAL A 58 -22.64 4.86 -6.93
C VAL A 58 -21.51 4.51 -5.96
N GLU A 59 -21.55 3.33 -5.35
CA GLU A 59 -20.61 2.95 -4.30
C GLU A 59 -19.14 3.16 -4.71
N ASN A 60 -18.37 3.63 -3.72
CA ASN A 60 -16.93 3.73 -3.79
C ASN A 60 -16.33 2.37 -4.15
N ASP A 61 -15.22 2.36 -4.89
CA ASP A 61 -14.48 1.11 -5.09
C ASP A 61 -14.03 0.62 -3.70
N ASN A 62 -14.21 -0.67 -3.41
CA ASN A 62 -13.77 -1.25 -2.14
C ASN A 62 -13.04 -2.59 -2.33
N PRO A 63 -11.87 -2.57 -3.00
CA PRO A 63 -11.09 -3.78 -3.23
C PRO A 63 -10.58 -4.35 -1.90
N SER A 64 -10.53 -5.68 -1.78
CA SER A 64 -9.83 -6.32 -0.67
C SER A 64 -8.37 -5.87 -0.66
N CYS A 65 -7.90 -5.35 0.48
CA CYS A 65 -6.54 -4.87 0.64
C CYS A 65 -6.01 -5.29 2.03
N SER A 66 -4.87 -6.00 2.07
CA SER A 66 -4.25 -6.40 3.34
C SER A 66 -3.35 -5.31 3.96
N PHE A 67 -3.00 -4.29 3.18
CA PHE A 67 -2.10 -3.22 3.60
C PHE A 67 -2.82 -2.08 4.32
N LYS A 68 -2.05 -1.27 5.06
CA LYS A 68 -2.54 -0.02 5.65
C LYS A 68 -3.07 0.87 4.52
N ARG A 69 -4.35 1.23 4.60
CA ARG A 69 -4.97 2.17 3.66
C ARG A 69 -4.62 3.60 4.04
N ILE A 70 -4.22 4.36 3.04
CA ILE A 70 -3.97 5.79 3.12
C ILE A 70 -5.01 6.47 2.24
N GLU A 71 -5.80 7.33 2.86
CA GLU A 71 -6.87 8.08 2.20
C GLU A 71 -6.31 9.39 1.64
N TYR A 72 -6.70 9.74 0.42
CA TYR A 72 -6.48 11.03 -0.22
C TYR A 72 -7.83 11.67 -0.58
N PRO A 73 -8.56 12.23 0.40
CA PRO A 73 -9.86 12.85 0.19
C PRO A 73 -9.83 13.90 -0.92
N GLU A 74 -8.78 14.73 -0.96
CA GLU A 74 -8.58 15.77 -1.96
C GLU A 74 -8.53 15.22 -3.38
N ASN A 75 -8.03 14.00 -3.59
CA ASN A 75 -7.99 13.38 -4.91
C ASN A 75 -9.07 12.31 -5.11
N ALA A 76 -9.95 12.11 -4.13
CA ALA A 76 -11.02 11.12 -4.10
C ALA A 76 -10.53 9.68 -4.42
N PHE A 77 -9.45 9.25 -3.77
CA PHE A 77 -8.99 7.86 -3.82
C PHE A 77 -8.30 7.43 -2.52
N SER A 78 -8.09 6.13 -2.38
CA SER A 78 -7.27 5.50 -1.35
C SER A 78 -6.23 4.57 -1.99
N ILE A 79 -5.11 4.36 -1.29
CA ILE A 79 -4.06 3.42 -1.68
C ILE A 79 -3.70 2.51 -0.51
N GLY A 80 -3.25 1.28 -0.81
CA GLY A 80 -2.65 0.39 0.17
C GLY A 80 -1.14 0.40 0.01
N VAL A 81 -0.41 0.73 1.07
CA VAL A 81 1.05 0.78 1.04
C VAL A 81 1.60 -0.19 2.08
N PRO A 82 2.54 -1.07 1.70
CA PRO A 82 3.17 -1.95 2.67
C PRO A 82 3.91 -1.17 3.74
N ASN A 83 3.96 -1.74 4.94
CA ASN A 83 4.79 -1.19 6.00
C ASN A 83 6.24 -1.14 5.53
N GLY A 84 6.85 0.01 5.79
CA GLY A 84 8.22 0.29 5.45
C GLY A 84 8.52 0.70 4.02
N TRP A 85 7.48 0.90 3.20
CA TRP A 85 7.62 1.38 1.84
C TRP A 85 7.39 2.89 1.75
N TYR A 86 7.96 3.50 0.73
CA TYR A 86 7.73 4.90 0.39
C TYR A 86 6.54 5.02 -0.54
N TYR A 87 5.82 6.13 -0.42
CA TYR A 87 4.84 6.53 -1.41
C TYR A 87 4.93 8.02 -1.72
N ALA A 88 4.53 8.39 -2.93
CA ALA A 88 4.38 9.75 -3.36
C ALA A 88 3.14 9.87 -4.24
N VAL A 89 2.36 10.92 -4.00
CA VAL A 89 1.21 11.28 -4.84
C VAL A 89 1.49 12.66 -5.42
N GLU A 90 1.59 12.73 -6.74
CA GLU A 90 1.79 13.98 -7.46
C GLU A 90 0.78 14.06 -8.60
N SER A 91 -0.14 15.02 -8.50
CA SER A 91 -1.10 15.34 -9.56
C SER A 91 -1.84 14.09 -10.11
N GLY A 92 -2.28 13.20 -9.22
CA GLY A 92 -3.01 11.96 -9.55
C GLY A 92 -2.14 10.76 -9.94
N THR A 93 -0.82 10.92 -10.02
CA THR A 93 0.12 9.80 -10.18
C THR A 93 0.55 9.32 -8.81
N VAL A 94 0.37 8.03 -8.55
CA VAL A 94 0.82 7.37 -7.33
C VAL A 94 2.06 6.57 -7.66
N SER A 95 3.11 6.73 -6.87
CA SER A 95 4.31 5.89 -6.90
C SER A 95 4.51 5.28 -5.52
N ILE A 96 4.64 3.95 -5.45
CA ILE A 96 4.87 3.18 -4.22
C ILE A 96 6.15 2.38 -4.44
N MET A 97 7.17 2.57 -3.62
CA MET A 97 8.52 2.00 -3.82
C MET A 97 9.03 1.36 -2.55
N GLU A 98 9.77 0.25 -2.71
CA GLU A 98 10.44 -0.42 -1.59
C GLU A 98 11.53 0.47 -0.98
N ASP A 99 12.24 1.22 -1.83
CA ASP A 99 13.32 2.12 -1.44
C ASP A 99 13.48 3.32 -2.42
N GLU A 100 14.50 4.16 -2.18
CA GLU A 100 14.80 5.32 -3.04
C GLU A 100 15.37 4.97 -4.42
N THR A 101 15.70 3.69 -4.67
CA THR A 101 16.32 3.23 -5.92
C THR A 101 15.29 3.01 -7.01
N ASN A 102 14.03 2.80 -6.63
CA ASN A 102 12.91 2.51 -7.54
C ASN A 102 13.15 1.26 -8.41
N THR A 103 13.97 0.32 -7.93
CA THR A 103 14.20 -0.97 -8.60
C THR A 103 13.05 -1.96 -8.37
N THR A 104 12.35 -1.83 -7.24
CA THR A 104 11.09 -2.52 -6.93
C THR A 104 10.01 -1.48 -6.63
N ALA A 105 8.97 -1.42 -7.47
CA ALA A 105 7.95 -0.39 -7.32
C ALA A 105 6.62 -0.71 -8.01
N VAL A 106 5.62 0.08 -7.66
CA VAL A 106 4.30 0.16 -8.27
C VAL A 106 4.01 1.61 -8.64
N LEU A 107 3.59 1.84 -9.87
CA LEU A 107 3.08 3.11 -10.34
C LEU A 107 1.62 2.95 -10.76
N ILE A 108 0.78 3.85 -10.28
CA ILE A 108 -0.65 3.89 -10.58
C ILE A 108 -1.00 5.26 -11.09
N TYR A 109 -1.82 5.30 -12.13
CA TYR A 109 -2.29 6.53 -12.72
C TYR A 109 -3.72 6.37 -13.19
N THR A 110 -4.56 7.34 -12.86
CA THR A 110 -5.95 7.41 -13.33
C THR A 110 -6.20 8.67 -14.13
N ALA A 111 -6.98 8.53 -15.21
CA ALA A 111 -7.43 9.66 -16.00
C ALA A 111 -8.80 9.42 -16.60
N LYS A 112 -9.47 10.53 -16.94
CA LYS A 112 -10.65 10.52 -17.80
C LYS A 112 -10.22 10.22 -19.25
N SER A 113 -10.64 9.09 -19.78
CA SER A 113 -10.49 8.71 -21.18
C SER A 113 -11.35 9.62 -22.05
N GLN A 114 -10.74 10.29 -23.03
CA GLN A 114 -11.51 10.84 -24.14
C GLN A 114 -12.09 9.68 -24.98
N PRO A 115 -13.26 9.85 -25.63
CA PRO A 115 -13.91 8.80 -26.41
C PRO A 115 -13.06 8.24 -27.56
N GLU A 116 -12.13 9.06 -28.06
CA GLU A 116 -11.24 8.78 -29.18
C GLU A 116 -9.98 7.99 -28.81
N LEU A 117 -9.80 7.65 -27.54
CA LEU A 117 -8.59 7.00 -27.01
C LEU A 117 -8.86 5.54 -26.61
N THR A 118 -8.02 4.65 -27.13
CA THR A 118 -8.08 3.22 -26.87
C THR A 118 -7.16 2.83 -25.72
N LYS A 119 -7.39 1.67 -25.10
CA LYS A 119 -6.51 1.13 -24.05
C LYS A 119 -5.06 0.97 -24.55
N GLU A 120 -4.88 0.57 -25.81
CA GLU A 120 -3.57 0.44 -26.44
C GLU A 120 -2.87 1.79 -26.55
N ASP A 121 -3.59 2.87 -26.89
CA ASP A 121 -3.03 4.21 -26.92
C ASP A 121 -2.50 4.63 -25.54
N PHE A 122 -3.23 4.31 -24.47
CA PHE A 122 -2.76 4.53 -23.10
C PHE A 122 -1.49 3.74 -22.83
N LEU A 123 -1.51 2.43 -23.06
CA LEU A 123 -0.39 1.54 -22.75
C LEU A 123 0.88 1.96 -23.54
N ASN A 124 0.74 2.28 -24.83
CA ASN A 124 1.83 2.79 -25.66
C ASN A 124 2.35 4.16 -25.20
N THR A 125 1.47 5.07 -24.77
CA THR A 125 1.86 6.39 -24.26
C THR A 125 2.69 6.25 -22.98
N PHE A 126 2.22 5.44 -22.04
CA PHE A 126 2.94 5.16 -20.79
C PHE A 126 4.27 4.45 -21.03
N SER A 127 4.29 3.45 -21.91
CA SER A 127 5.52 2.79 -22.33
C SER A 127 6.54 3.77 -22.90
N LYS A 128 6.11 4.71 -23.75
CA LYS A 128 7.01 5.74 -24.28
C LYS A 128 7.54 6.67 -23.18
N ILE A 129 6.74 7.00 -22.17
CA ILE A 129 7.15 7.88 -21.05
C ILE A 129 8.17 7.16 -20.17
N LEU A 130 7.87 5.93 -19.77
CA LEU A 130 8.78 5.10 -18.99
C LEU A 130 10.09 4.89 -19.74
N LYS A 131 10.02 4.61 -21.04
CA LYS A 131 11.20 4.48 -21.89
C LYS A 131 12.11 5.70 -21.87
N GLU A 132 11.57 6.88 -22.17
CA GLU A 132 12.38 8.11 -22.18
C GLU A 132 12.96 8.40 -20.80
N THR A 133 12.17 8.23 -19.73
CA THR A 133 12.64 8.47 -18.36
C THR A 133 13.78 7.52 -17.97
N THR A 134 13.68 6.24 -18.34
CA THR A 134 14.71 5.24 -18.09
C THR A 134 15.97 5.47 -18.94
N GLU A 135 15.80 5.82 -20.22
CA GLU A 135 16.92 6.09 -21.14
C GLU A 135 17.66 7.39 -20.78
N GLU A 136 16.97 8.43 -20.29
CA GLU A 136 17.60 9.63 -19.73
C GLU A 136 18.48 9.32 -18.51
N GLY A 137 18.10 8.30 -17.73
CA GLY A 137 18.89 7.75 -16.63
C GLY A 137 20.05 6.84 -17.06
N GLY A 138 20.27 6.64 -18.37
CA GLY A 138 21.30 5.76 -18.92
C GLY A 138 20.92 4.28 -18.96
N GLY A 139 19.65 3.95 -18.73
CA GLY A 139 19.11 2.60 -18.78
C GLY A 139 18.54 2.20 -20.15
N THR A 140 17.85 1.06 -20.19
CA THR A 140 17.07 0.60 -21.35
C THR A 140 15.67 0.21 -20.93
N PHE A 141 14.71 0.28 -21.86
CA PHE A 141 13.32 -0.07 -21.58
C PHE A 141 12.64 -0.64 -22.82
N GLU A 142 11.96 -1.77 -22.63
CA GLU A 142 11.19 -2.45 -23.65
C GLU A 142 9.88 -2.97 -23.08
N MET A 143 8.79 -2.63 -23.76
CA MET A 143 7.49 -3.23 -23.53
C MET A 143 7.29 -4.35 -24.53
N GLN A 144 6.95 -5.53 -24.02
CA GLN A 144 6.69 -6.74 -24.79
C GLN A 144 5.28 -6.71 -25.41
N GLU A 145 4.92 -7.78 -26.12
CA GLU A 145 3.65 -7.88 -26.83
C GLU A 145 2.43 -7.69 -25.90
N ILE A 146 1.44 -6.94 -26.41
CA ILE A 146 0.19 -6.67 -25.69
C ILE A 146 -0.66 -7.94 -25.65
N GLN A 147 -0.99 -8.37 -24.44
CA GLN A 147 -1.86 -9.49 -24.17
C GLN A 147 -3.29 -8.99 -23.97
N LYS A 148 -4.19 -9.45 -24.85
CA LYS A 148 -5.64 -9.24 -24.74
C LYS A 148 -6.27 -10.50 -24.19
N ILE A 149 -7.08 -10.36 -23.15
CA ILE A 149 -7.85 -11.47 -22.57
C ILE A 149 -9.27 -11.34 -23.11
N GLU A 150 -9.73 -12.29 -23.92
CA GLU A 150 -11.05 -12.23 -24.60
C GLU A 150 -12.21 -12.10 -23.62
N GLU A 151 -12.08 -12.64 -22.40
CA GLU A 151 -13.10 -12.57 -21.34
C GLU A 151 -13.10 -11.24 -20.57
N LEU A 152 -12.07 -10.39 -20.75
CA LEU A 152 -11.89 -9.10 -20.09
C LEU A 152 -11.71 -8.01 -21.15
N GLU A 153 -12.77 -7.76 -21.93
CA GLU A 153 -12.78 -6.78 -23.02
C GLU A 153 -12.35 -5.36 -22.60
N ASP A 154 -12.40 -5.05 -21.31
CA ASP A 154 -12.04 -3.77 -20.70
C ASP A 154 -10.63 -3.72 -20.09
N GLU A 155 -9.84 -4.80 -20.19
CA GLU A 155 -8.47 -4.86 -19.69
C GLU A 155 -7.47 -5.21 -20.80
N ILE A 156 -6.22 -4.73 -20.69
CA ILE A 156 -5.08 -5.20 -21.48
C ILE A 156 -3.83 -5.23 -20.61
N TYR A 157 -2.92 -6.14 -20.94
CA TYR A 157 -1.69 -6.36 -20.20
C TYR A 157 -0.49 -6.32 -21.15
N ALA A 158 0.68 -5.98 -20.62
CA ALA A 158 1.95 -6.13 -21.33
C ALA A 158 3.06 -6.42 -20.33
N ASP A 159 4.00 -7.28 -20.71
CA ASP A 159 5.21 -7.49 -19.92
C ASP A 159 6.21 -6.37 -20.20
N VAL A 160 7.05 -6.06 -19.21
CA VAL A 160 8.08 -5.04 -19.28
C VAL A 160 9.42 -5.67 -18.96
N ILE A 161 10.43 -5.31 -19.75
CA ILE A 161 11.82 -5.62 -19.50
C ILE A 161 12.59 -4.30 -19.57
N ALA A 162 13.39 -4.01 -18.56
CA ALA A 162 14.18 -2.79 -18.52
C ALA A 162 15.54 -3.05 -17.87
N GLN A 163 16.48 -2.13 -18.08
CA GLN A 163 17.71 -2.05 -17.31
C GLN A 163 17.71 -0.70 -16.61
N ILE A 164 17.72 -0.71 -15.27
CA ILE A 164 17.77 0.49 -14.44
C ILE A 164 19.03 0.39 -13.59
N ASN A 165 19.97 1.32 -13.80
CA ASN A 165 21.32 1.24 -13.23
C ASN A 165 22.00 -0.08 -13.62
N GLU A 166 22.40 -0.89 -12.63
CA GLU A 166 23.03 -2.20 -12.79
C GLU A 166 22.04 -3.37 -12.75
N TYR A 167 20.74 -3.10 -12.60
CA TYR A 167 19.72 -4.14 -12.41
C TYR A 167 18.92 -4.37 -13.69
N ASP A 168 18.81 -5.64 -14.07
CA ASP A 168 17.81 -6.10 -15.02
C ASP A 168 16.46 -6.17 -14.30
N ILE A 169 15.46 -5.51 -14.87
CA ILE A 169 14.12 -5.32 -14.31
C ILE A 169 13.12 -6.09 -15.15
N LYS A 170 12.17 -6.75 -14.47
CA LYS A 170 11.00 -7.37 -15.08
C LYS A 170 9.74 -6.78 -14.44
N GLY A 171 8.69 -6.60 -15.24
CA GLY A 171 7.47 -5.95 -14.78
C GLY A 171 6.25 -6.30 -15.60
N LYS A 172 5.10 -5.82 -15.14
CA LYS A 172 3.82 -5.93 -15.84
C LYS A 172 3.11 -4.59 -15.85
N MET A 173 2.65 -4.20 -17.04
CA MET A 173 1.68 -3.13 -17.23
C MET A 173 0.28 -3.71 -17.34
N HIS A 174 -0.66 -2.98 -16.77
CA HIS A 174 -2.08 -3.25 -16.83
C HIS A 174 -2.83 -1.95 -17.09
N VAL A 175 -3.64 -1.92 -18.15
CA VAL A 175 -4.60 -0.86 -18.39
C VAL A 175 -5.99 -1.43 -18.27
N SER A 176 -6.78 -0.90 -17.34
CA SER A 176 -8.21 -1.15 -17.26
C SER A 176 -9.00 0.09 -17.66
N LYS A 177 -10.05 -0.10 -18.47
CA LYS A 177 -10.98 0.96 -18.87
C LYS A 177 -12.32 0.72 -18.19
N THR A 178 -12.92 1.78 -17.68
CA THR A 178 -14.30 1.77 -17.17
C THR A 178 -15.02 2.94 -17.82
N LYS A 179 -15.64 2.69 -18.98
CA LYS A 179 -16.16 3.71 -19.92
C LYS A 179 -15.20 4.88 -20.13
N ASP A 180 -15.50 6.07 -19.58
CA ASP A 180 -14.71 7.29 -19.80
C ASP A 180 -13.54 7.41 -18.82
N PHE A 181 -13.14 6.35 -18.12
CA PHE A 181 -12.02 6.34 -17.19
C PHE A 181 -11.06 5.24 -17.55
N VAL A 182 -9.77 5.53 -17.42
CA VAL A 182 -8.72 4.53 -17.57
C VAL A 182 -7.83 4.58 -16.34
N THR A 183 -7.52 3.40 -15.82
CA THR A 183 -6.53 3.20 -14.79
C THR A 183 -5.35 2.47 -15.42
N PHE A 184 -4.19 3.11 -15.42
CA PHE A 184 -2.92 2.48 -15.73
C PHE A 184 -2.25 2.06 -14.42
N LYS A 185 -1.82 0.80 -14.37
CA LYS A 185 -1.03 0.24 -13.28
C LYS A 185 0.20 -0.40 -13.91
N VAL A 186 1.35 -0.17 -13.32
CA VAL A 186 2.57 -0.90 -13.68
C VAL A 186 3.31 -1.23 -12.41
N TYR A 187 3.85 -2.44 -12.34
CA TYR A 187 4.69 -2.86 -11.23
C TYR A 187 5.89 -3.65 -11.75
N TRP A 188 7.01 -3.53 -11.04
CA TRP A 188 8.27 -4.15 -11.46
C TRP A 188 9.18 -4.44 -10.26
N ALA A 189 10.14 -5.33 -10.49
CA ALA A 189 11.21 -5.69 -9.57
C ALA A 189 12.44 -6.14 -10.36
N PRO A 190 13.61 -6.32 -9.71
CA PRO A 190 14.73 -7.02 -10.31
C PRO A 190 14.31 -8.41 -10.83
N ALA A 191 14.77 -8.76 -12.03
CA ALA A 191 14.38 -9.97 -12.75
C ALA A 191 14.62 -11.25 -11.93
N GLU A 192 15.64 -11.25 -11.07
CA GLU A 192 15.99 -12.36 -10.18
C GLU A 192 14.92 -12.68 -9.13
N ILE A 193 14.17 -11.67 -8.67
CA ILE A 193 13.16 -11.81 -7.60
C ILE A 193 11.72 -11.58 -8.08
N PHE A 194 11.53 -11.23 -9.35
CA PHE A 194 10.22 -10.81 -9.85
C PHE A 194 9.14 -11.87 -9.67
N GLU A 195 9.42 -13.14 -10.01
CA GLU A 195 8.42 -14.22 -9.92
C GLU A 195 7.97 -14.47 -8.47
N GLU A 196 8.86 -14.27 -7.49
CA GLU A 196 8.53 -14.38 -6.06
C GLU A 196 7.74 -13.17 -5.55
N ARG A 197 7.98 -11.99 -6.13
CA ARG A 197 7.39 -10.72 -5.71
C ARG A 197 6.12 -10.36 -6.48
N GLU A 198 5.82 -11.02 -7.59
CA GLU A 198 4.74 -10.63 -8.51
C GLU A 198 3.39 -10.55 -7.79
N GLY A 199 3.04 -11.58 -7.02
CA GLY A 199 1.77 -11.62 -6.29
C GLY A 199 1.63 -10.47 -5.30
N PHE A 200 2.71 -10.16 -4.57
CA PHE A 200 2.76 -9.07 -3.60
C PHE A 200 2.63 -7.69 -4.29
N LEU A 201 3.37 -7.46 -5.37
CA LEU A 201 3.29 -6.22 -6.14
C LEU A 201 1.92 -6.01 -6.81
N LYS A 202 1.35 -7.10 -7.32
CA LYS A 202 -0.01 -7.11 -7.87
C LYS A 202 -1.04 -6.73 -6.82
N GLU A 203 -0.91 -7.23 -5.58
CA GLU A 203 -1.77 -6.86 -4.47
C GLU A 203 -1.68 -5.36 -4.14
N ILE A 204 -0.47 -4.79 -4.06
CA ILE A 204 -0.28 -3.35 -3.83
C ILE A 204 -1.02 -2.54 -4.89
N SER A 205 -0.84 -2.90 -6.18
CA SER A 205 -1.55 -2.25 -7.28
C SER A 205 -3.07 -2.45 -7.21
N GLY A 206 -3.52 -3.56 -6.64
CA GLY A 206 -4.93 -3.92 -6.44
C GLY A 206 -5.63 -3.15 -5.33
N CYS A 207 -4.87 -2.64 -4.35
CA CYS A 207 -5.41 -1.86 -3.24
C CYS A 207 -5.92 -0.46 -3.62
N PHE A 208 -5.59 0.05 -4.81
CA PHE A 208 -6.08 1.34 -5.27
C PHE A 208 -7.60 1.34 -5.43
N ALA A 209 -8.26 2.29 -4.74
CA ALA A 209 -9.71 2.40 -4.71
C ALA A 209 -10.15 3.85 -4.90
N ARG A 210 -11.16 4.11 -5.74
CA ARG A 210 -11.72 5.45 -5.96
C ARG A 210 -12.91 5.74 -5.05
N THR A 211 -12.98 6.98 -4.59
CA THR A 211 -14.11 7.53 -3.86
C THR A 211 -15.04 8.26 -4.83
N LYS A 212 -16.13 7.60 -5.23
CA LYS A 212 -17.16 8.09 -6.17
C LYS A 212 -18.27 8.89 -5.50
N VAL A 213 -18.52 8.63 -4.22
CA VAL A 213 -19.47 9.38 -3.40
C VAL A 213 -18.71 10.45 -2.65
N LEU A 214 -18.97 11.72 -2.98
CA LEU A 214 -18.35 12.87 -2.32
C LEU A 214 -19.14 13.23 -1.06
N THR A 215 -18.44 13.37 0.06
CA THR A 215 -19.01 13.95 1.28
C THR A 215 -18.67 15.43 1.35
N ASP A 216 -19.35 16.17 2.22
CA ASP A 216 -19.07 17.59 2.48
C ASP A 216 -17.61 17.81 2.90
N ASP A 217 -17.04 16.88 3.67
CA ASP A 217 -15.64 16.91 4.07
C ASP A 217 -14.69 16.82 2.87
N ILE A 218 -15.01 15.99 1.87
CA ILE A 218 -14.22 15.90 0.63
C ILE A 218 -14.37 17.17 -0.21
N LEU A 219 -15.59 17.71 -0.30
CA LEU A 219 -15.89 18.91 -1.08
C LEU A 219 -15.33 20.20 -0.47
N THR A 220 -15.07 20.19 0.84
CA THR A 220 -14.51 21.31 1.60
C THR A 220 -13.03 21.11 1.95
N ALA A 221 -12.46 19.93 1.63
CA ALA A 221 -11.05 19.63 1.84
C ALA A 221 -10.17 20.66 1.13
N LYS A 222 -9.47 21.48 1.92
CA LYS A 222 -8.34 22.27 1.46
C LYS A 222 -7.12 21.33 1.34
N PRO A 223 -6.11 21.65 0.48
CA PRO A 223 -4.88 20.87 0.37
C PRO A 223 -4.35 20.52 1.77
N LYS A 224 -4.03 19.24 1.96
CA LYS A 224 -3.66 18.57 3.22
C LYS A 224 -2.90 19.52 4.16
N GLU A 225 -3.59 20.07 5.17
CA GLU A 225 -2.90 20.59 6.35
C GLU A 225 -2.28 19.38 7.06
N GLU A 226 -1.00 19.49 7.43
CA GLU A 226 -0.27 18.44 8.16
C GLU A 226 -1.14 17.95 9.33
N VAL A 227 -1.66 16.72 9.21
CA VAL A 227 -2.42 16.09 10.29
C VAL A 227 -1.47 15.97 11.46
N LYS A 228 -1.73 16.72 12.53
CA LYS A 228 -1.02 16.52 13.79
C LYS A 228 -1.32 15.10 14.25
N GLU A 229 -0.31 14.24 14.22
CA GLU A 229 -0.36 12.93 14.89
C GLU A 229 -0.90 13.12 16.31
N GLU A 230 -2.07 12.55 16.59
CA GLU A 230 -2.59 12.48 17.94
C GLU A 230 -1.85 11.39 18.71
N THR A 231 -1.25 11.76 19.84
CA THR A 231 -0.61 10.80 20.74
C THR A 231 -1.67 9.83 21.29
N PRO A 232 -1.47 8.50 21.20
CA PRO A 232 -2.44 7.52 21.68
C PRO A 232 -2.77 7.67 23.17
N GLU A 233 -3.98 7.25 23.56
CA GLU A 233 -4.38 7.24 24.98
C GLU A 233 -3.42 6.36 25.81
N GLY A 234 -2.97 6.90 26.96
CA GLY A 234 -1.97 6.25 27.82
C GLY A 234 -0.52 6.57 27.45
N PHE A 235 -0.28 7.33 26.39
CA PHE A 235 1.05 7.76 25.95
C PHE A 235 1.23 9.28 26.08
N LYS A 236 2.48 9.73 26.14
CA LYS A 236 2.86 11.15 26.06
C LYS A 236 4.05 11.29 25.13
N LYS A 237 4.00 12.22 24.18
CA LYS A 237 5.17 12.60 23.37
C LYS A 237 6.35 12.94 24.30
N TYR A 238 7.39 12.14 24.22
CA TYR A 238 8.69 12.42 24.80
C TYR A 238 9.58 13.03 23.72
N LYS A 239 10.26 14.13 24.05
CA LYS A 239 11.28 14.73 23.21
C LYS A 239 12.52 14.97 24.06
N GLY A 240 13.50 14.09 23.90
CA GLY A 240 14.80 14.14 24.55
C GLY A 240 15.77 15.05 23.80
N LYS A 241 17.06 14.81 24.03
CA LYS A 241 18.14 15.54 23.34
C LYS A 241 18.41 14.95 21.97
N TYR A 242 18.39 13.63 21.86
CA TYR A 242 18.71 12.90 20.63
C TYR A 242 17.49 12.21 20.03
N PHE A 243 16.53 11.80 20.87
CA PHE A 243 15.40 10.96 20.45
C PHE A 243 14.05 11.57 20.83
N GLN A 244 13.03 11.23 20.06
CA GLN A 244 11.64 11.46 20.38
C GLN A 244 10.85 10.16 20.20
N LEU A 245 9.83 9.95 21.03
CA LEU A 245 8.92 8.81 20.91
C LEU A 245 7.64 9.07 21.70
N ASP A 246 6.58 8.34 21.41
CA ASP A 246 5.39 8.29 22.25
C ASP A 246 5.69 7.38 23.45
N LYS A 247 5.96 7.98 24.61
CA LYS A 247 6.34 7.26 25.82
C LYS A 247 5.12 6.85 26.62
N ALA A 248 4.97 5.56 26.89
CA ALA A 248 3.89 5.04 27.72
C ALA A 248 3.92 5.61 29.16
N THR A 249 2.74 5.72 29.76
CA THR A 249 2.59 6.17 31.15
C THR A 249 3.28 5.20 32.11
N GLY A 250 4.02 5.73 33.09
CA GLY A 250 4.76 4.93 34.07
C GLY A 250 6.17 4.51 33.64
N TYR A 251 6.52 4.61 32.34
CA TYR A 251 7.88 4.36 31.89
C TYR A 251 8.80 5.56 32.16
N THR A 252 10.05 5.27 32.54
CA THR A 252 11.09 6.28 32.81
C THR A 252 12.28 6.09 31.89
N ILE A 253 12.86 7.19 31.40
CA ILE A 253 14.15 7.15 30.71
C ILE A 253 15.23 6.91 31.76
N SER A 254 15.84 5.72 31.78
CA SER A 254 16.94 5.43 32.70
C SER A 254 18.26 6.03 32.22
N GLU A 255 18.44 6.08 30.90
CA GLU A 255 19.64 6.61 30.27
C GLU A 255 19.36 7.11 28.85
N GLU A 256 19.98 8.24 28.49
CA GLU A 256 19.99 8.77 27.13
C GLU A 256 21.38 9.36 26.81
N LYS A 257 21.98 8.87 25.74
CA LYS A 257 23.27 9.31 25.18
C LYS A 257 23.17 9.36 23.67
N GLU A 258 24.18 9.91 23.01
CA GLU A 258 24.23 9.86 21.55
C GLU A 258 24.27 8.39 21.08
N GLY A 259 23.26 7.98 20.30
CA GLY A 259 23.16 6.61 19.79
C GLY A 259 22.69 5.57 20.81
N PHE A 260 22.23 5.97 22.00
CA PHE A 260 21.67 5.03 22.98
C PHE A 260 20.55 5.65 23.80
N ILE A 261 19.42 4.96 23.94
CA ILE A 261 18.39 5.29 24.92
C ILE A 261 17.83 4.02 25.55
N GLN A 262 17.58 4.08 26.84
CA GLN A 262 16.96 3.00 27.59
C GLN A 262 15.79 3.52 28.42
N LEU A 263 14.65 2.84 28.27
CA LEU A 263 13.44 3.06 29.03
C LEU A 263 13.17 1.85 29.92
N VAL A 264 12.76 2.13 31.15
CA VAL A 264 12.42 1.14 32.15
C VAL A 264 10.95 1.29 32.50
N GLY A 265 10.23 0.17 32.51
CA GLY A 265 8.83 0.09 32.88
C GLY A 265 8.60 0.30 34.38
N PRO A 266 7.33 0.50 34.79
CA PRO A 266 6.99 0.72 36.19
C PRO A 266 7.32 -0.46 37.11
N ASP A 267 7.41 -1.67 36.54
CA ASP A 267 7.81 -2.90 37.23
C ASP A 267 9.32 -3.02 37.48
N GLN A 268 10.13 -2.09 36.96
CA GLN A 268 11.60 -2.11 36.99
C GLN A 268 12.22 -3.36 36.34
N ARG A 269 11.45 -4.09 35.54
CA ARG A 269 11.84 -5.36 34.91
C ARG A 269 11.54 -5.41 33.42
N THR A 270 10.70 -4.51 32.94
CA THR A 270 10.41 -4.30 31.53
C THR A 270 11.34 -3.23 30.97
N LEU A 271 11.97 -3.52 29.84
CA LEU A 271 12.98 -2.69 29.19
C LEU A 271 12.61 -2.46 27.72
N LEU A 272 12.82 -1.22 27.28
CA LEU A 272 12.88 -0.85 25.88
C LEU A 272 14.20 -0.13 25.65
N SER A 273 15.02 -0.59 24.71
CA SER A 273 16.34 -0.01 24.47
C SER A 273 16.62 0.13 22.99
N TYR A 274 17.21 1.26 22.60
CA TYR A 274 17.78 1.47 21.29
C TYR A 274 19.29 1.68 21.46
N MET A 275 20.09 1.04 20.63
CA MET A 275 21.53 1.27 20.54
C MET A 275 21.99 1.38 19.10
N TYR A 276 23.03 2.18 18.89
CA TYR A 276 23.71 2.36 17.62
C TYR A 276 25.22 2.26 17.82
N THR A 277 25.85 1.38 17.06
CA THR A 277 27.28 1.07 17.14
C THR A 277 27.93 1.29 15.78
N THR A 278 29.09 1.95 15.76
CA THR A 278 29.87 2.20 14.54
C THR A 278 31.25 1.58 14.63
N GLU A 279 31.94 1.49 13.49
CA GLU A 279 33.33 1.01 13.40
C GLU A 279 33.50 -0.46 13.82
N LEU A 280 32.45 -1.26 13.68
CA LEU A 280 32.49 -2.70 13.90
C LEU A 280 33.44 -3.34 12.88
N LYS A 281 34.50 -4.01 13.34
CA LYS A 281 35.51 -4.60 12.44
C LYS A 281 35.12 -6.02 12.06
N GLY A 282 35.02 -6.27 10.75
CA GLY A 282 34.70 -7.60 10.21
C GLY A 282 33.38 -7.62 9.43
N ASP A 283 32.92 -8.83 9.14
CA ASP A 283 31.64 -9.09 8.51
C ASP A 283 30.60 -9.41 9.60
N TYR A 284 29.53 -8.61 9.68
CA TYR A 284 28.45 -8.81 10.66
C TYR A 284 27.16 -9.23 9.96
N THR A 285 26.46 -10.21 10.54
CA THR A 285 25.04 -10.44 10.29
C THR A 285 24.22 -9.90 11.46
N PRO A 286 22.93 -9.58 11.27
CA PRO A 286 22.09 -9.10 12.37
C PRO A 286 22.07 -10.08 13.54
N LYS A 287 21.94 -11.38 13.26
CA LYS A 287 22.00 -12.44 14.28
C LYS A 287 23.33 -12.46 15.03
N PHE A 288 24.46 -12.45 14.31
CA PHE A 288 25.79 -12.48 14.91
C PHE A 288 26.01 -11.28 15.83
N TRP A 289 25.55 -10.10 15.42
CA TRP A 289 25.65 -8.89 16.23
C TRP A 289 24.87 -9.00 17.55
N VAL A 290 23.67 -9.60 17.55
CA VAL A 290 22.92 -9.84 18.79
C VAL A 290 23.67 -10.81 19.70
N GLU A 291 24.15 -11.93 19.14
CA GLU A 291 24.88 -12.95 19.90
C GLU A 291 26.13 -12.36 20.57
N GLU A 292 26.92 -11.53 19.85
CA GLU A 292 28.08 -10.84 20.44
C GLU A 292 27.67 -9.83 21.50
N THR A 293 26.67 -9.00 21.24
CA THR A 293 26.22 -7.95 22.18
C THR A 293 25.75 -8.56 23.50
N PHE A 294 24.99 -9.65 23.46
CA PHE A 294 24.50 -10.31 24.66
C PHE A 294 25.57 -11.16 25.36
N ALA A 295 26.59 -11.65 24.64
CA ALA A 295 27.70 -12.38 25.25
C ALA A 295 28.53 -11.51 26.21
N GLU A 296 28.52 -10.19 26.04
CA GLU A 296 29.18 -9.24 26.95
C GLU A 296 28.42 -9.06 28.28
N VAL A 297 27.13 -9.39 28.32
CA VAL A 297 26.26 -9.24 29.50
C VAL A 297 26.26 -10.54 30.31
N LYS A 298 27.13 -10.62 31.31
CA LYS A 298 27.37 -11.83 32.12
C LYS A 298 26.13 -12.34 32.85
N GLU A 299 25.19 -11.46 33.14
CA GLU A 299 23.94 -11.75 33.83
C GLU A 299 22.94 -12.49 32.94
N ILE A 300 23.13 -12.46 31.61
CA ILE A 300 22.26 -13.12 30.64
C ILE A 300 22.87 -14.47 30.24
N THR A 301 22.08 -15.53 30.41
CA THR A 301 22.43 -16.90 30.05
C THR A 301 21.33 -17.54 29.22
N ASP A 302 21.61 -18.66 28.56
CA ASP A 302 20.62 -19.43 27.79
C ASP A 302 19.93 -18.60 26.68
N LEU A 303 20.67 -17.70 26.02
CA LEU A 303 20.15 -16.91 24.90
C LEU A 303 19.75 -17.82 23.73
N ALA A 304 18.51 -17.64 23.27
CA ALA A 304 18.00 -18.24 22.05
C ALA A 304 17.25 -17.19 21.22
N LEU A 305 17.54 -17.16 19.93
CA LEU A 305 16.90 -16.31 18.93
C LEU A 305 16.08 -17.18 17.97
N THR A 306 14.80 -16.88 17.82
CA THR A 306 13.86 -17.58 16.94
C THR A 306 13.11 -16.62 16.02
N ASP A 307 12.35 -17.19 15.07
CA ASP A 307 11.39 -16.47 14.21
C ASP A 307 12.00 -15.29 13.44
N GLU A 308 13.13 -15.55 12.78
CA GLU A 308 13.87 -14.59 11.97
C GLU A 308 12.99 -14.05 10.84
N THR A 309 12.64 -12.77 10.94
CA THR A 309 11.85 -12.06 9.95
C THR A 309 12.71 -10.99 9.31
N VAL A 310 12.89 -11.04 8.00
CA VAL A 310 13.59 -9.99 7.23
C VAL A 310 12.64 -8.81 7.05
N LEU A 311 13.07 -7.61 7.46
CA LEU A 311 12.31 -6.38 7.32
C LEU A 311 12.85 -5.53 6.16
N PRO A 312 11.99 -4.75 5.47
CA PRO A 312 12.43 -3.81 4.44
C PRO A 312 13.34 -2.72 5.04
N SER A 313 14.32 -2.25 4.25
CA SER A 313 15.32 -1.25 4.66
C SER A 313 15.49 -0.17 3.59
N GLN A 314 15.75 1.07 4.01
CA GLN A 314 15.85 2.24 3.14
C GLN A 314 17.08 2.27 2.23
N VAL A 315 18.03 1.35 2.39
CA VAL A 315 19.32 1.45 1.71
C VAL A 315 19.77 0.08 1.17
N LEU A 316 20.24 0.09 -0.08
CA LEU A 316 20.83 -1.06 -0.76
C LEU A 316 21.95 -1.72 0.06
N GLY A 317 21.88 -3.04 0.24
CA GLY A 317 22.89 -3.84 0.94
C GLY A 317 22.71 -3.97 2.46
N TYR A 318 21.54 -3.60 2.97
CA TYR A 318 21.21 -3.69 4.40
C TYR A 318 20.43 -4.98 4.69
N SER A 319 20.72 -5.59 5.84
CA SER A 319 19.89 -6.65 6.40
C SER A 319 19.28 -6.13 7.69
N VAL A 320 17.99 -5.82 7.67
CA VAL A 320 17.23 -5.59 8.90
C VAL A 320 16.49 -6.89 9.21
N GLN A 321 16.68 -7.40 10.41
CA GLN A 321 16.07 -8.64 10.86
C GLN A 321 15.47 -8.43 12.24
N GLU A 322 14.29 -9.01 12.43
CA GLU A 322 13.64 -9.11 13.73
C GLU A 322 13.74 -10.55 14.23
N PHE A 323 14.03 -10.68 15.52
CA PHE A 323 14.11 -11.95 16.23
C PHE A 323 13.23 -11.92 17.46
N ASN A 324 12.54 -13.03 17.72
CA ASN A 324 12.07 -13.34 19.05
C ASN A 324 13.25 -13.77 19.91
N LEU A 325 13.35 -13.21 21.11
CA LEU A 325 14.42 -13.46 22.06
C LEU A 325 13.88 -14.19 23.28
N SER A 326 14.58 -15.24 23.70
CA SER A 326 14.39 -15.85 25.02
C SER A 326 15.75 -16.03 25.69
N ALA A 327 15.81 -15.75 26.99
CA ALA A 327 17.02 -15.94 27.78
C ALA A 327 16.68 -16.07 29.27
N LYS A 328 17.70 -16.14 30.12
CA LYS A 328 17.58 -15.97 31.57
C LYS A 328 18.45 -14.82 32.03
N MET A 329 17.91 -13.95 32.87
CA MET A 329 18.66 -12.92 33.57
C MET A 329 18.68 -13.26 35.06
N GLU A 330 19.87 -13.51 35.62
CA GLU A 330 20.04 -13.95 37.01
C GLU A 330 19.14 -15.16 37.39
N GLY A 331 18.95 -16.09 36.45
CA GLY A 331 18.09 -17.27 36.62
C GLY A 331 16.60 -17.04 36.41
N THR A 332 16.15 -15.80 36.20
CA THR A 332 14.76 -15.46 35.88
C THR A 332 14.54 -15.53 34.36
N PRO A 333 13.56 -16.29 33.85
CA PRO A 333 13.25 -16.31 32.43
C PRO A 333 12.80 -14.95 31.91
N ILE A 334 13.43 -14.49 30.82
CA ILE A 334 13.05 -13.29 30.10
C ILE A 334 12.64 -13.63 28.67
N LEU A 335 11.66 -12.90 28.18
CA LEU A 335 11.24 -12.93 26.78
C LEU A 335 11.39 -11.52 26.20
N GLY A 336 11.63 -11.49 24.91
CA GLY A 336 11.86 -10.25 24.20
C GLY A 336 11.68 -10.36 22.71
N LYS A 337 11.85 -9.22 22.08
CA LYS A 337 11.96 -9.06 20.65
C LYS A 337 13.11 -8.10 20.39
N ILE A 338 13.94 -8.39 19.40
CA ILE A 338 15.02 -7.50 19.01
C ILE A 338 15.02 -7.30 17.51
N THR A 339 14.98 -6.03 17.09
CA THR A 339 15.13 -5.64 15.70
C THR A 339 16.55 -5.12 15.50
N VAL A 340 17.28 -5.69 14.56
CA VAL A 340 18.67 -5.34 14.29
C VAL A 340 18.84 -5.05 12.82
N GLY A 341 19.56 -3.98 12.50
CA GLY A 341 20.03 -3.76 11.14
C GLY A 341 21.51 -3.49 11.08
N ILE A 342 22.14 -4.07 10.06
CA ILE A 342 23.56 -3.93 9.76
C ILE A 342 23.72 -3.13 8.47
N TYR A 343 24.52 -2.08 8.55
CA TYR A 343 25.08 -1.39 7.39
C TYR A 343 26.54 -1.75 7.22
N GLN A 344 26.91 -2.25 6.05
CA GLN A 344 28.30 -2.48 5.70
C GLN A 344 28.63 -1.83 4.35
N PRO A 345 29.31 -0.67 4.32
CA PRO A 345 29.69 -0.04 3.06
C PRO A 345 30.62 -0.96 2.24
N PRO A 346 30.57 -0.87 0.90
CA PRO A 346 31.38 -1.70 0.00
C PRO A 346 32.89 -1.39 0.06
N TYR A 347 33.31 -0.34 0.77
CA TYR A 347 34.70 0.09 0.85
C TYR A 347 35.38 -0.44 2.12
N SER A 348 36.53 -1.11 1.93
CA SER A 348 37.42 -1.50 3.03
C SER A 348 38.61 -0.55 3.12
N ALA A 349 38.91 -0.05 4.32
CA ALA A 349 40.12 0.72 4.55
C ALA A 349 41.25 -0.25 4.93
N GLY A 350 42.29 -0.36 4.08
CA GLY A 350 43.41 -1.28 4.32
C GLY A 350 43.02 -2.75 4.36
N GLY A 351 41.98 -3.16 3.61
CA GLY A 351 41.47 -4.54 3.60
C GLY A 351 40.60 -4.92 4.80
N THR A 352 40.40 -4.01 5.76
CA THR A 352 39.47 -4.18 6.89
C THR A 352 38.10 -3.65 6.51
N LYS A 353 37.08 -4.50 6.58
CA LYS A 353 35.68 -4.11 6.44
C LYS A 353 35.19 -3.53 7.76
N TYR A 354 34.39 -2.47 7.65
CA TYR A 354 33.74 -1.83 8.79
C TYR A 354 32.23 -1.91 8.62
N ALA A 355 31.52 -2.21 9.69
CA ALA A 355 30.08 -2.17 9.76
C ALA A 355 29.60 -1.14 10.78
N SER A 356 28.36 -0.71 10.62
CA SER A 356 27.57 -0.04 11.64
C SER A 356 26.33 -0.87 11.90
N ALA A 357 25.87 -0.89 13.14
CA ALA A 357 24.71 -1.66 13.55
C ALA A 357 23.80 -0.78 14.41
N TYR A 358 22.51 -1.06 14.38
CA TYR A 358 21.64 -0.69 15.48
C TYR A 358 20.91 -1.92 16.00
N GLY A 359 20.51 -1.85 17.27
CA GLY A 359 19.60 -2.80 17.88
C GLY A 359 18.49 -2.08 18.62
N PHE A 360 17.26 -2.51 18.40
CA PHE A 360 16.09 -2.07 19.15
C PHE A 360 15.53 -3.27 19.91
N GLY A 361 15.78 -3.32 21.22
CA GLY A 361 15.39 -4.42 22.09
C GLY A 361 14.18 -4.09 22.96
N GLN A 362 13.19 -4.97 22.92
CA GLN A 362 12.05 -5.03 23.83
C GLN A 362 12.23 -6.26 24.72
N MET A 363 12.23 -6.12 26.03
CA MET A 363 12.44 -7.27 26.94
C MET A 363 11.63 -7.12 28.22
N THR A 364 11.14 -8.24 28.76
CA THR A 364 10.59 -8.30 30.11
C THR A 364 10.71 -9.72 30.68
N VAL A 365 10.29 -9.92 31.93
CA VAL A 365 10.13 -11.27 32.50
C VAL A 365 9.06 -12.03 31.71
N ALA A 366 9.28 -13.33 31.51
CA ALA A 366 8.45 -14.14 30.62
C ALA A 366 6.95 -14.09 30.95
N GLU A 367 6.60 -14.06 32.24
CA GLU A 367 5.21 -13.98 32.72
C GLU A 367 4.49 -12.66 32.37
N ASN A 368 5.23 -11.61 32.04
CA ASN A 368 4.66 -10.29 31.73
C ASN A 368 4.63 -9.97 30.23
N TRP A 369 5.27 -10.79 29.39
CA TRP A 369 5.44 -10.52 27.95
C TRP A 369 4.13 -10.20 27.23
N ASP A 370 3.10 -11.03 27.41
CA ASP A 370 1.81 -10.85 26.75
C ASP A 370 1.08 -9.57 27.16
N ASN A 371 1.38 -9.02 28.34
CA ASN A 371 0.75 -7.77 28.82
C ASN A 371 1.43 -6.52 28.25
N VAL A 372 2.73 -6.59 27.94
CA VAL A 372 3.54 -5.40 27.61
C VAL A 372 3.96 -5.34 26.15
N LYS A 373 3.99 -6.45 25.42
CA LYS A 373 4.52 -6.52 24.04
C LYS A 373 3.90 -5.46 23.10
N ASP A 374 2.59 -5.25 23.16
CA ASP A 374 1.92 -4.27 22.29
C ASP A 374 2.26 -2.82 22.71
N THR A 375 2.48 -2.58 24.00
CA THR A 375 2.89 -1.27 24.52
C THR A 375 4.35 -0.98 24.14
N LEU A 376 5.23 -1.98 24.25
CA LEU A 376 6.63 -1.89 23.83
C LEU A 376 6.74 -1.66 22.32
N GLN A 377 5.95 -2.39 21.52
CA GLN A 377 5.89 -2.23 20.08
C GLN A 377 5.44 -0.81 19.71
N LYS A 378 4.35 -0.29 20.28
CA LYS A 378 3.91 1.09 20.01
C LYS A 378 4.97 2.15 20.33
N MET A 379 5.70 1.99 21.44
CA MET A 379 6.79 2.91 21.78
C MET A 379 7.93 2.80 20.76
N GLN A 380 8.30 1.59 20.33
CA GLN A 380 9.29 1.37 19.28
C GLN A 380 8.84 1.96 17.93
N ASP A 381 7.59 1.77 17.54
CA ASP A 381 7.05 2.24 16.26
C ASP A 381 7.01 3.76 16.17
N SER A 382 6.79 4.44 17.30
CA SER A 382 6.80 5.91 17.39
C SER A 382 8.20 6.53 17.51
N PHE A 383 9.25 5.70 17.54
CA PHE A 383 10.61 6.15 17.80
C PHE A 383 11.20 6.90 16.61
N ASP A 384 11.80 8.05 16.90
CA ASP A 384 12.42 8.91 15.89
C ASP A 384 13.57 9.74 16.50
N PHE A 385 14.38 10.35 15.65
CA PHE A 385 15.48 11.22 16.04
C PHE A 385 15.05 12.69 16.04
N VAL A 386 15.55 13.46 17.02
CA VAL A 386 15.23 14.90 17.11
C VAL A 386 15.86 15.73 15.99
N ASP A 387 16.98 15.26 15.42
CA ASP A 387 17.73 15.95 14.36
C ASP A 387 17.83 15.07 13.09
N SER A 388 17.20 15.53 12.01
CA SER A 388 17.19 14.87 10.70
C SER A 388 18.55 14.88 9.98
N SER A 389 19.54 15.64 10.47
CA SER A 389 20.90 15.62 9.93
C SER A 389 21.67 14.33 10.28
N MET A 390 21.16 13.50 11.20
CA MET A 390 21.66 12.16 11.50
C MET A 390 21.19 11.10 10.51
N ILE A 391 21.17 11.42 9.21
CA ILE A 391 20.64 10.59 8.11
C ILE A 391 21.09 9.12 8.20
N ARG A 392 22.37 8.85 8.54
CA ARG A 392 22.90 7.47 8.66
C ARG A 392 22.28 6.64 9.79
N LYS A 393 21.83 7.28 10.87
CA LYS A 393 21.15 6.60 12.00
C LYS A 393 19.65 6.41 11.67
N ASN A 394 19.06 7.34 10.93
CA ASN A 394 17.67 7.26 10.44
C ASN A 394 17.49 6.16 9.38
N THR A 395 18.45 6.00 8.46
CA THR A 395 18.40 4.97 7.39
C THR A 395 18.44 3.53 7.89
N LEU A 396 18.74 3.35 9.16
CA LEU A 396 18.87 2.05 9.78
C LEU A 396 17.59 1.60 10.46
N LEU A 397 16.85 2.50 11.11
CA LEU A 397 15.57 2.14 11.74
C LEU A 397 14.64 1.45 10.74
N PRO A 398 13.92 0.39 11.16
CA PRO A 398 12.90 -0.18 10.30
C PRO A 398 11.86 0.92 10.08
N ILE A 399 11.54 1.22 8.83
CA ILE A 399 10.36 2.03 8.58
C ILE A 399 9.18 1.13 8.97
N VAL A 400 8.48 1.48 10.04
CA VAL A 400 7.35 0.65 10.51
C VAL A 400 6.04 1.03 9.82
N GLU A 401 5.92 2.29 9.37
CA GLU A 401 4.75 2.79 8.67
C GLU A 401 5.07 3.28 7.25
N PRO A 402 4.15 3.13 6.28
CA PRO A 402 4.30 3.80 4.99
C PRO A 402 4.72 5.26 5.13
N THR A 403 5.77 5.67 4.41
CA THR A 403 6.30 7.03 4.52
C THR A 403 5.98 7.84 3.27
N GLU A 404 5.25 8.96 3.43
CA GLU A 404 4.98 9.90 2.33
C GLU A 404 6.24 10.73 2.04
N ASN A 405 6.77 10.64 0.83
CA ASN A 405 8.01 11.33 0.48
C ASN A 405 7.74 12.56 -0.40
N THR A 406 7.65 13.72 0.24
CA THR A 406 7.34 15.00 -0.43
C THR A 406 8.58 15.76 -0.94
N ARG A 407 9.82 15.28 -0.69
CA ARG A 407 11.05 16.07 -0.95
C ARG A 407 12.27 15.32 -1.54
N ALA A 408 12.21 14.02 -1.81
CA ALA A 408 13.36 13.23 -2.28
C ALA A 408 13.50 13.09 -3.82
N SER A 409 14.54 12.39 -4.27
CA SER A 409 14.75 11.94 -5.67
C SER A 409 13.54 11.16 -6.22
N ILE A 410 12.81 10.47 -5.35
CA ILE A 410 11.53 9.83 -5.64
C ILE A 410 10.51 10.83 -6.20
N THR A 411 10.40 12.01 -5.59
CA THR A 411 9.51 13.08 -6.05
C THR A 411 9.95 13.60 -7.41
N VAL A 412 11.26 13.58 -7.71
CA VAL A 412 11.82 13.92 -9.03
C VAL A 412 11.42 12.90 -10.09
N GLN A 413 11.41 11.60 -9.78
CA GLN A 413 10.96 10.56 -10.71
C GLN A 413 9.46 10.61 -10.95
N SER A 414 8.64 10.72 -9.88
CA SER A 414 7.20 10.94 -10.01
C SER A 414 6.89 12.22 -10.81
N SER A 415 7.62 13.31 -10.56
CA SER A 415 7.54 14.54 -11.34
C SER A 415 7.97 14.37 -12.80
N ALA A 416 8.98 13.54 -13.08
CA ALA A 416 9.44 13.26 -14.44
C ALA A 416 8.38 12.46 -15.22
N TYR A 417 7.80 11.43 -14.60
CA TYR A 417 6.67 10.70 -15.17
C TYR A 417 5.48 11.63 -15.42
N HIS A 418 5.13 12.46 -14.43
CA HIS A 418 4.06 13.45 -14.55
C HIS A 418 4.32 14.48 -15.66
N LYS A 419 5.54 15.03 -15.76
CA LYS A 419 5.91 15.96 -16.84
C LYS A 419 5.89 15.28 -18.21
N GLY A 420 6.37 14.04 -18.30
CA GLY A 420 6.28 13.21 -19.50
C GLY A 420 4.84 12.99 -19.92
N LEU A 421 3.95 12.74 -18.95
CA LEU A 421 2.51 12.65 -19.15
C LEU A 421 1.96 13.96 -19.72
N ILE A 422 2.17 15.10 -19.06
CA ILE A 422 1.70 16.41 -19.54
C ILE A 422 2.18 16.71 -20.97
N THR A 423 3.45 16.41 -21.24
CA THR A 423 4.09 16.77 -22.53
C THR A 423 3.60 15.89 -23.68
N LYS A 424 3.38 14.59 -23.44
CA LYS A 424 3.03 13.64 -24.51
C LYS A 424 1.54 13.43 -24.71
N SER A 425 0.75 13.66 -23.67
CA SER A 425 -0.69 13.50 -23.72
C SER A 425 -1.35 14.76 -24.31
N ASN A 426 -0.88 15.25 -25.46
CA ASN A 426 -1.44 16.33 -26.31
C ASN A 426 -2.69 17.03 -25.72
N GLU A 427 -2.64 18.28 -25.25
CA GLU A 427 -3.75 19.20 -24.83
C GLU A 427 -5.13 18.62 -24.41
N LYS A 428 -5.76 17.74 -25.20
CA LYS A 428 -6.93 16.87 -24.94
C LYS A 428 -6.90 16.04 -23.64
N TRP A 429 -5.73 15.70 -23.12
CA TRP A 429 -5.63 14.91 -21.89
C TRP A 429 -5.44 15.80 -20.65
N VAL A 430 -4.99 17.05 -20.84
CA VAL A 430 -4.60 17.99 -19.76
C VAL A 430 -5.76 18.33 -18.85
N GLU A 431 -6.98 18.40 -19.37
CA GLU A 431 -8.18 18.65 -18.57
C GLU A 431 -8.56 17.44 -17.71
N GLY A 432 -8.33 16.21 -18.20
CA GLY A 432 -8.47 14.98 -17.41
C GLY A 432 -7.38 14.81 -16.34
N MET A 433 -6.27 15.54 -16.47
CA MET A 433 -5.07 15.47 -15.62
C MET A 433 -5.00 16.50 -14.50
N ARG A 434 -5.71 17.64 -14.62
CA ARG A 434 -5.70 18.70 -13.59
C ARG A 434 -6.35 18.28 -12.27
N GLY A 435 -6.93 17.09 -12.22
CA GLY A 435 -7.39 16.46 -10.99
C GLY A 435 -8.77 16.92 -10.54
N TYR A 436 -9.29 18.05 -11.03
CA TYR A 436 -10.55 18.64 -10.56
C TYR A 436 -11.40 19.28 -11.68
N GLU A 437 -12.71 19.27 -11.49
CA GLU A 437 -13.72 19.96 -12.30
C GLU A 437 -14.52 20.91 -11.42
N THR A 438 -14.85 22.11 -11.91
CA THR A 438 -15.67 23.05 -11.14
C THR A 438 -17.15 22.77 -11.39
N LEU A 439 -17.88 22.39 -10.34
CA LEU A 439 -19.30 22.06 -10.43
C LEU A 439 -20.09 22.81 -9.37
N SER A 440 -21.38 22.90 -9.55
CA SER A 440 -22.33 23.57 -8.68
C SER A 440 -23.34 22.60 -8.10
N SER A 441 -23.73 22.80 -6.84
CA SER A 441 -24.86 22.12 -6.24
C SER A 441 -26.16 22.79 -6.71
N PRO A 442 -27.07 22.05 -7.36
CA PRO A 442 -28.37 22.60 -7.75
C PRO A 442 -29.23 23.04 -6.55
N SER A 443 -29.12 22.36 -5.41
CA SER A 443 -29.92 22.67 -4.22
C SER A 443 -29.43 23.89 -3.44
N THR A 444 -28.11 24.15 -3.41
CA THR A 444 -27.54 25.28 -2.63
C THR A 444 -26.99 26.42 -3.47
N GLY A 445 -26.74 26.19 -4.77
CA GLY A 445 -26.05 27.13 -5.64
C GLY A 445 -24.55 27.28 -5.34
N GLN A 446 -24.01 26.49 -4.40
CA GLN A 446 -22.59 26.52 -4.04
C GLN A 446 -21.74 25.85 -5.12
N THR A 447 -20.57 26.40 -5.41
CA THR A 447 -19.60 25.82 -6.33
C THR A 447 -18.49 25.07 -5.59
N TYR A 448 -18.03 23.97 -6.18
CA TYR A 448 -17.01 23.07 -5.66
C TYR A 448 -15.94 22.79 -6.72
N GLN A 449 -14.71 22.52 -6.27
CA GLN A 449 -13.69 21.87 -7.09
C GLN A 449 -13.77 20.37 -6.80
N VAL A 450 -14.25 19.59 -7.76
CA VAL A 450 -14.58 18.18 -7.58
C VAL A 450 -13.52 17.30 -8.20
N PRO A 451 -12.95 16.32 -7.47
CA PRO A 451 -11.90 15.48 -8.02
C PRO A 451 -12.40 14.59 -9.15
N ILE A 452 -11.66 14.49 -10.25
CA ILE A 452 -12.07 13.72 -11.44
C ILE A 452 -12.27 12.23 -11.12
N ASN A 453 -11.52 11.69 -10.15
CA ASN A 453 -11.64 10.30 -9.71
C ASN A 453 -13.00 9.97 -9.07
N SER A 454 -13.78 10.99 -8.68
CA SER A 454 -15.08 10.82 -8.05
C SER A 454 -16.26 10.67 -9.02
N TRP A 455 -16.02 10.72 -10.33
CA TRP A 455 -17.09 10.51 -11.29
C TRP A 455 -17.70 9.11 -11.17
N SER A 456 -19.03 9.05 -11.05
CA SER A 456 -19.78 7.81 -11.10
C SER A 456 -20.45 7.64 -12.46
N LEU A 457 -20.39 6.42 -12.96
CA LEU A 457 -21.02 6.07 -14.22
C LEU A 457 -22.49 5.69 -14.09
N TYR A 458 -22.88 5.15 -12.94
CA TYR A 458 -24.19 4.53 -12.71
C TYR A 458 -24.98 5.27 -11.64
N GLY A 459 -24.85 6.59 -11.62
CA GLY A 459 -25.57 7.45 -10.70
C GLY A 459 -27.09 7.39 -10.81
N PRO A 460 -27.81 7.79 -9.74
CA PRO A 460 -29.28 7.85 -9.75
C PRO A 460 -29.84 8.66 -10.92
N GLU A 461 -29.12 9.69 -11.36
CA GLU A 461 -29.47 10.56 -12.49
C GLU A 461 -28.53 10.36 -13.69
N GLY A 462 -28.01 9.14 -13.86
CA GLY A 462 -27.06 8.77 -14.91
C GLY A 462 -25.61 9.07 -14.56
N SER A 463 -24.73 9.15 -15.56
CA SER A 463 -23.33 9.47 -15.32
C SER A 463 -23.15 10.89 -14.76
N GLY A 464 -22.31 11.07 -13.75
CA GLY A 464 -22.20 12.33 -13.02
C GLY A 464 -21.27 12.29 -11.83
N TYR A 465 -21.03 13.47 -11.25
CA TYR A 465 -20.44 13.60 -9.92
C TYR A 465 -21.56 13.67 -8.88
N TYR A 466 -21.41 12.91 -7.80
CA TYR A 466 -22.45 12.76 -6.79
C TYR A 466 -21.94 13.13 -5.41
N ARG A 467 -22.74 13.94 -4.71
CA ARG A 467 -22.54 14.30 -3.31
C ARG A 467 -23.58 13.59 -2.45
N LEU A 468 -23.16 13.08 -1.30
CA LEU A 468 -24.07 12.59 -0.26
C LEU A 468 -24.56 13.76 0.59
N LEU A 469 -25.88 13.92 0.70
CA LEU A 469 -26.55 14.91 1.54
C LEU A 469 -26.74 14.37 2.98
N GLU A 470 -26.96 15.28 3.94
CA GLU A 470 -27.20 14.92 5.35
C GLU A 470 -28.40 13.99 5.56
N ASP A 471 -29.39 14.01 4.67
CA ASP A 471 -30.56 13.14 4.71
C ASP A 471 -30.31 11.75 4.08
N GLY A 472 -29.07 11.45 3.70
CA GLY A 472 -28.64 10.18 3.12
C GLY A 472 -28.90 10.06 1.61
N LYS A 473 -29.41 11.11 0.95
CA LYS A 473 -29.65 11.10 -0.50
C LYS A 473 -28.46 11.58 -1.29
N PHE A 474 -28.42 11.20 -2.56
CA PHE A 474 -27.41 11.67 -3.51
C PHE A 474 -27.91 12.86 -4.31
N GLU A 475 -27.06 13.88 -4.46
CA GLU A 475 -27.25 15.01 -5.36
C GLU A 475 -26.23 14.94 -6.50
N LYS A 476 -26.70 15.06 -7.75
CA LYS A 476 -25.84 15.22 -8.91
C LYS A 476 -25.37 16.67 -9.03
N LEU A 477 -24.06 16.88 -9.09
CA LEU A 477 -23.46 18.20 -9.29
C LEU A 477 -23.49 18.59 -10.78
N GLN A 478 -23.60 19.89 -11.06
CA GLN A 478 -23.78 20.46 -12.41
C GLN A 478 -22.68 21.42 -12.84
#